data_AF-A0A960IFZ4-F1
#
_entry.id   AF-A0A960IFZ4-F1
#
_cell.length_a   1.000
_cell.length_b   1.000
_cell.length_c   1.000
_cell.angle_alpha   90.00
_cell.angle_beta   90.00
_cell.angle_gamma   90.00
#
_symmetry.space_group_name_H-M   'P 1'
#
loop_
_entity.id
_entity.type
_entity.pdbx_description
1 polymer ?
#
loop_
_entity_poly.entity_id
_entity_poly.type
_entity_poly.pdbx_seq_one_letter_code
_entity_poly.pdbx_strand_id
1 'polypeptide(L)'
;MPERDITAEAIRDAVGPSAFERGRTYQRQGRVRRVESVRFADGFGLVGEVRGSGDNVYEQEILMLPGAHGARIDGNCTCPVGYDCKHVAAVCLAWLDGSGKPTPSASFDPALLAREWLGFVERGTPEPAA
;
A
#
# COMPACT_ATOMS: atom_id res chain seq x y z
N MET A 1 16.12 2.01 -13.42
CA MET A 1 14.66 2.16 -13.57
C MET A 1 14.02 1.61 -12.30
N PRO A 2 13.67 2.47 -11.33
CA PRO A 2 13.38 2.10 -9.93
C PRO A 2 12.04 1.37 -9.71
N GLU A 3 11.33 1.02 -10.78
CA GLU A 3 10.03 0.35 -10.74
C GLU A 3 10.17 -1.19 -10.72
N ARG A 4 11.40 -1.70 -10.92
CA ARG A 4 11.68 -3.14 -11.06
C ARG A 4 12.01 -3.84 -9.73
N ASP A 5 12.08 -3.08 -8.63
CA ASP A 5 12.41 -3.59 -7.30
C ASP A 5 11.16 -3.95 -6.47
N ILE A 6 9.96 -3.81 -7.05
CA ILE A 6 8.67 -4.16 -6.43
C ILE A 6 8.30 -5.55 -6.93
N THR A 7 8.46 -6.56 -6.06
CA THR A 7 8.10 -7.94 -6.38
C THR A 7 7.01 -8.45 -5.44
N ALA A 8 6.40 -9.58 -5.81
CA ALA A 8 5.43 -10.25 -4.95
C ALA A 8 6.05 -10.65 -3.60
N GLU A 9 7.35 -10.95 -3.59
CA GLU A 9 8.14 -11.25 -2.39
C GLU A 9 8.27 -10.01 -1.51
N ALA A 10 8.60 -8.84 -2.06
CA ALA A 10 8.68 -7.59 -1.28
C ALA A 10 7.32 -7.25 -0.62
N ILE A 11 6.21 -7.44 -1.34
CA ILE A 11 4.86 -7.27 -0.77
C ILE A 11 4.60 -8.28 0.34
N ARG A 12 5.00 -9.54 0.13
CA ARG A 12 4.83 -10.61 1.12
C ARG A 12 5.63 -10.34 2.38
N ASP A 13 6.83 -9.80 2.25
CA ASP A 13 7.70 -9.48 3.39
C ASP A 13 7.16 -8.28 4.17
N ALA A 14 6.58 -7.28 3.49
CA ALA A 14 5.95 -6.13 4.14
C ALA A 14 4.66 -6.49 4.91
N VAL A 15 3.72 -7.20 4.26
CA VAL A 15 2.40 -7.50 4.85
C VAL A 15 2.38 -8.80 5.67
N GLY A 16 3.41 -9.61 5.54
CA GLY A 16 3.48 -10.95 6.09
C GLY A 16 2.70 -12.00 5.28
N PRO A 17 3.05 -13.29 5.44
CA PRO A 17 2.58 -14.37 4.59
C PRO A 17 1.07 -14.62 4.67
N SER A 18 0.45 -14.45 5.84
CA SER A 18 -0.98 -14.69 6.02
C SER A 18 -1.83 -13.61 5.35
N ALA A 19 -1.45 -12.34 5.51
CA ALA A 19 -2.14 -11.22 4.86
C ALA A 19 -1.93 -11.28 3.34
N PHE A 20 -0.74 -11.66 2.89
CA PHE A 20 -0.41 -11.83 1.48
C PHE A 20 -1.33 -12.85 0.79
N GLU A 21 -1.46 -14.06 1.33
CA GLU A 21 -2.30 -15.11 0.72
C GLU A 21 -3.79 -14.72 0.67
N ARG A 22 -4.25 -14.03 1.72
CA ARG A 22 -5.61 -13.48 1.77
C ARG A 22 -5.81 -12.35 0.77
N GLY A 23 -4.84 -11.46 0.64
CA GLY A 23 -4.85 -10.35 -0.32
C GLY A 23 -4.85 -10.86 -1.75
N ARG A 24 -4.01 -11.84 -2.05
CA ARG A 24 -4.00 -12.55 -3.33
C ARG A 24 -5.34 -13.18 -3.65
N THR A 25 -6.02 -13.74 -2.65
CA THR A 25 -7.37 -14.27 -2.83
C THR A 25 -8.38 -13.16 -3.15
N TYR A 26 -8.28 -11.99 -2.51
CA TYR A 26 -9.19 -10.86 -2.76
C TYR A 26 -8.96 -10.22 -4.14
N GLN A 27 -7.69 -10.12 -4.56
CA GLN A 27 -7.31 -9.69 -5.90
C GLN A 27 -7.90 -10.64 -6.96
N ARG A 28 -7.68 -11.95 -6.83
CA ARG A 28 -8.25 -12.96 -7.76
C ARG A 28 -9.77 -12.97 -7.81
N GLN A 29 -10.42 -12.59 -6.72
CA GLN A 29 -11.89 -12.48 -6.65
C GLN A 29 -12.43 -11.17 -7.24
N GLY A 30 -11.57 -10.30 -7.79
CA GLY A 30 -11.99 -9.01 -8.36
C GLY A 30 -12.59 -8.07 -7.32
N ARG A 31 -12.19 -8.20 -6.04
CA ARG A 31 -12.70 -7.34 -4.95
C ARG A 31 -12.06 -5.96 -4.93
N VAL A 32 -10.96 -5.80 -5.65
CA VAL A 32 -10.27 -4.52 -5.82
C VAL A 32 -11.07 -3.72 -6.85
N ARG A 33 -11.71 -2.64 -6.38
CA ARG A 33 -12.55 -1.78 -7.22
C ARG A 33 -11.75 -0.71 -7.95
N ARG A 34 -10.71 -0.22 -7.29
CA ARG A 34 -9.89 0.89 -7.76
C ARG A 34 -8.45 0.68 -7.34
N VAL A 35 -7.55 0.98 -8.26
CA VAL A 35 -6.10 1.05 -8.02
C VAL A 35 -5.58 2.23 -8.81
N GLU A 36 -4.98 3.16 -8.08
CA GLU A 36 -4.35 4.35 -8.64
C GLU A 36 -2.93 4.41 -8.11
N SER A 37 -2.01 4.85 -8.95
CA SER A 37 -0.62 5.03 -8.58
C SER A 37 -0.23 6.48 -8.77
N VAL A 38 0.41 7.07 -7.77
CA VAL A 38 0.92 8.43 -7.80
C VAL A 38 2.44 8.35 -7.74
N ARG A 39 3.14 8.91 -8.74
CA ARG A 39 4.61 8.97 -8.72
C ARG A 39 5.08 10.22 -8.01
N PHE A 40 6.20 10.09 -7.29
CA PHE A 40 6.91 11.18 -6.62
C PHE A 40 8.39 11.15 -7.06
N ALA A 41 9.17 12.17 -6.68
CA ALA A 41 10.57 12.30 -7.11
C ALA A 41 11.41 11.05 -6.81
N ASP A 42 11.23 10.45 -5.63
CA ASP A 42 12.04 9.33 -5.14
C ASP A 42 11.23 8.05 -4.89
N GLY A 43 9.99 7.93 -5.36
CA GLY A 43 9.15 6.77 -5.07
C GLY A 43 7.76 6.86 -5.70
N PHE A 44 6.83 6.02 -5.23
CA PHE A 44 5.44 6.10 -5.66
C PHE A 44 4.49 5.64 -4.56
N GLY A 45 3.27 6.18 -4.57
CA GLY A 45 2.18 5.77 -3.69
C GLY A 45 1.11 5.03 -4.49
N LEU A 46 0.42 4.09 -3.85
CA LEU A 46 -0.81 3.52 -4.37
C LEU A 46 -1.99 3.93 -3.50
N VAL A 47 -3.09 4.24 -4.17
CA VAL A 47 -4.39 4.42 -3.55
C VAL A 47 -5.30 3.35 -4.13
N GLY A 48 -6.15 2.77 -3.30
CA GLY A 48 -7.04 1.74 -3.79
C GLY A 48 -8.21 1.50 -2.88
N GLU A 49 -9.24 0.91 -3.47
CA GLU A 49 -10.49 0.61 -2.80
C GLU A 49 -10.74 -0.89 -2.92
N VAL A 50 -10.88 -1.56 -1.78
CA VAL A 50 -11.10 -3.01 -1.73
C VAL A 50 -12.40 -3.31 -0.99
N ARG A 51 -13.25 -4.12 -1.62
CA ARG A 51 -14.44 -4.66 -0.96
C ARG A 51 -14.04 -5.71 0.08
N GLY A 52 -14.34 -5.43 1.34
CA GLY A 52 -14.16 -6.33 2.47
C GLY A 52 -15.27 -7.37 2.59
N SER A 53 -15.35 -7.98 3.78
CA SER A 53 -16.48 -8.85 4.14
C SER A 53 -17.72 -8.01 4.47
N GLY A 54 -18.87 -8.41 3.92
CA GLY A 54 -20.19 -7.80 4.13
C GLY A 54 -20.25 -6.35 3.67
N ASP A 55 -20.58 -6.10 2.40
CA ASP A 55 -20.74 -4.81 1.67
C ASP A 55 -19.84 -3.59 2.00
N ASN A 56 -18.87 -3.72 2.90
CA ASN A 56 -17.96 -2.68 3.34
C ASN A 56 -16.88 -2.50 2.29
N VAL A 57 -16.54 -1.25 2.01
CA VAL A 57 -15.44 -0.87 1.13
C VAL A 57 -14.40 -0.18 2.01
N TYR A 58 -13.17 -0.66 1.91
CA TYR A 58 -12.03 -0.10 2.63
C TYR A 58 -11.12 0.60 1.64
N GLU A 59 -10.75 1.81 2.00
CA GLU A 59 -9.74 2.59 1.29
C GLU A 59 -8.38 2.29 1.91
N GLN A 60 -7.37 2.28 1.07
CA GLN A 60 -6.01 2.00 1.49
C GLN A 60 -5.01 2.85 0.71
N GLU A 61 -4.00 3.27 1.44
CA GLU A 61 -2.96 4.19 1.04
C GLU A 61 -1.64 3.47 1.27
N ILE A 62 -0.86 3.30 0.23
CA ILE A 62 0.35 2.51 0.26
C ILE A 62 1.48 3.39 -0.22
N LEU A 63 2.56 3.45 0.52
CA LEU A 63 3.77 4.12 0.12
C LEU A 63 4.81 3.07 -0.29
N MET A 64 5.41 3.26 -1.46
CA MET A 64 6.51 2.42 -1.93
C MET A 64 7.74 3.28 -2.20
N LEU A 65 8.78 3.01 -1.42
CA LEU A 65 10.05 3.73 -1.45
C LEU A 65 11.18 2.77 -1.87
N PRO A 66 12.17 3.23 -2.63
CA PRO A 66 13.39 2.47 -2.86
C PRO A 66 14.14 2.28 -1.54
N GLY A 67 14.58 1.06 -1.27
CA GLY A 67 15.37 0.70 -0.09
C GLY A 67 16.65 -0.05 -0.47
N ALA A 68 17.62 -0.07 0.45
CA ALA A 68 18.92 -0.70 0.24
C ALA A 68 18.87 -2.22 0.00
N HIS A 69 17.77 -2.87 0.40
CA HIS A 69 17.56 -4.33 0.29
C HIS A 69 16.27 -4.68 -0.48
N GLY A 70 15.78 -3.77 -1.32
CA GLY A 70 14.51 -3.89 -2.01
C GLY A 70 13.56 -2.75 -1.64
N ALA A 71 12.39 -2.73 -2.27
CA ALA A 71 11.41 -1.69 -2.00
C ALA A 71 10.84 -1.79 -0.59
N ARG A 72 10.81 -0.67 0.12
CA ARG A 72 10.07 -0.52 1.37
C ARG A 72 8.63 -0.21 1.03
N ILE A 73 7.71 -0.99 1.60
CA ILE A 73 6.28 -0.85 1.39
C ILE A 73 5.66 -0.62 2.76
N ASP A 74 4.93 0.49 2.91
CA ASP A 74 4.17 0.79 4.11
C ASP A 74 2.71 1.05 3.71
N GLY A 75 1.75 0.30 4.28
CA GLY A 75 0.34 0.40 3.92
C GLY A 75 -0.59 0.75 5.08
N ASN A 76 -1.36 1.82 4.91
CA ASN A 76 -2.46 2.19 5.79
C ASN A 76 -3.80 1.80 5.16
N CYS A 77 -4.74 1.31 5.96
CA CYS A 77 -6.06 0.88 5.50
C CYS A 77 -7.13 1.22 6.54
N THR A 78 -8.29 1.69 6.07
CA THR A 78 -9.45 2.02 6.94
C THR A 78 -10.15 0.79 7.56
N CYS A 79 -9.57 -0.41 7.39
CA CYS A 79 -10.08 -1.63 7.97
C CYS A 79 -9.72 -1.77 9.46
N PRO A 80 -10.41 -2.63 10.23
CA PRO A 80 -10.14 -2.77 11.67
C PRO A 80 -8.72 -3.27 12.03
N VAL A 81 -7.94 -3.71 11.04
CA VAL A 81 -6.52 -4.07 11.22
C VAL A 81 -5.62 -2.83 11.18
N GLY A 82 -6.01 -1.78 10.47
CA GLY A 82 -5.22 -0.55 10.29
C GLY A 82 -4.09 -0.72 9.28
N TYR A 83 -2.99 -1.39 9.68
CA TYR A 83 -1.75 -1.41 8.91
C TYR A 83 -1.47 -2.76 8.23
N ASP A 84 -0.82 -2.70 7.06
CA ASP A 84 -0.25 -3.86 6.33
C ASP A 84 -1.18 -5.06 6.20
N CYS A 85 -2.47 -4.76 6.02
CA CYS A 85 -3.51 -5.76 6.02
C CYS A 85 -3.62 -6.50 4.67
N LYS A 86 -4.47 -7.53 4.64
CA LYS A 86 -4.80 -8.24 3.40
C LYS A 86 -5.34 -7.34 2.27
N HIS A 87 -5.96 -6.20 2.60
CA HIS A 87 -6.45 -5.26 1.58
C HIS A 87 -5.30 -4.51 0.91
N VAL A 88 -4.27 -4.12 1.68
CA VAL A 88 -3.01 -3.56 1.19
C VAL A 88 -2.37 -4.53 0.20
N ALA A 89 -2.19 -5.79 0.62
CA ALA A 89 -1.65 -6.82 -0.24
C ALA A 89 -2.46 -7.02 -1.55
N ALA A 90 -3.80 -6.95 -1.47
CA ALA A 90 -4.66 -7.10 -2.64
C ALA A 90 -4.44 -6.00 -3.68
N VAL A 91 -4.26 -4.74 -3.26
CA VAL A 91 -4.03 -3.63 -4.18
C VAL A 91 -2.62 -3.64 -4.74
N CYS A 92 -1.60 -3.91 -3.92
CA CYS A 92 -0.23 -4.05 -4.43
C CYS A 92 -0.15 -5.15 -5.51
N LEU A 93 -0.80 -6.28 -5.27
CA LEU A 93 -0.86 -7.38 -6.23
C LEU A 93 -1.65 -7.03 -7.49
N ALA A 94 -2.77 -6.31 -7.36
CA ALA A 94 -3.56 -5.86 -8.50
C ALA A 94 -2.80 -4.83 -9.35
N TRP A 95 -1.99 -3.97 -8.73
CA TRP A 95 -1.10 -3.06 -9.42
C TRP A 95 0.02 -3.80 -10.16
N LEU A 96 0.68 -4.77 -9.52
CA LEU A 96 1.71 -5.61 -10.15
C LEU A 96 1.19 -6.41 -11.35
N ASP A 97 -0.06 -6.88 -11.29
CA ASP A 97 -0.71 -7.63 -12.37
C ASP A 97 -1.14 -6.74 -13.55
N GLY A 98 -0.82 -5.43 -13.51
CA GLY A 98 -1.15 -4.47 -14.56
C GLY A 98 -2.63 -4.05 -14.59
N SER A 99 -3.42 -4.42 -13.57
CA SER A 99 -4.82 -4.01 -13.45
C SER A 99 -4.98 -2.58 -12.92
N GLY A 100 -3.91 -2.02 -12.34
CA GLY A 100 -3.86 -0.61 -11.95
C GLY A 100 -3.59 0.28 -13.16
N LYS A 101 -4.63 0.96 -13.65
CA LYS A 101 -4.40 2.07 -14.60
C LYS A 101 -3.81 3.23 -13.80
N PRO A 102 -2.62 3.75 -14.16
CA PRO A 102 -2.11 4.98 -13.58
C PRO A 102 -3.04 6.11 -14.01
N THR A 103 -4.03 6.41 -13.18
CA THR A 103 -4.88 7.58 -13.33
C THR A 103 -4.29 8.65 -12.42
N PRO A 104 -3.95 9.85 -12.94
CA PRO A 104 -3.56 10.96 -12.08
C PRO A 104 -4.77 11.35 -11.23
N SER A 105 -4.79 10.87 -9.99
CA SER A 105 -5.80 11.25 -9.01
C SER A 105 -5.45 12.63 -8.46
N ALA A 106 -6.31 13.61 -8.72
CA ALA A 106 -6.19 14.97 -8.21
C ALA A 106 -6.57 15.11 -6.72
N SER A 107 -6.92 13.99 -6.06
CA SER A 107 -7.40 13.93 -4.67
C SER A 107 -6.36 13.39 -3.67
N PHE A 108 -5.16 13.07 -4.15
CA PHE A 108 -4.02 12.76 -3.29
C PHE A 108 -3.02 13.88 -3.43
N ASP A 109 -2.61 14.50 -2.32
CA ASP A 109 -1.62 15.57 -2.33
C ASP A 109 -0.25 14.98 -1.96
N PRO A 110 0.62 14.66 -2.94
CA PRO A 110 1.97 14.12 -2.73
C PRO A 110 2.75 14.81 -1.62
N ALA A 111 2.58 16.13 -1.54
CA ALA A 111 3.29 17.00 -0.62
C ALA A 111 2.73 16.86 0.81
N LEU A 112 1.45 16.55 0.98
CA LEU A 112 0.85 16.32 2.29
C LEU A 112 1.33 14.98 2.87
N LEU A 113 1.39 13.94 2.03
CA LEU A 113 1.86 12.62 2.44
C LEU A 113 3.36 12.62 2.76
N ALA A 114 4.19 13.26 1.93
CA ALA A 114 5.61 13.44 2.23
C ALA A 114 5.85 14.24 3.53
N ARG A 115 4.98 15.22 3.84
CA ARG A 115 5.08 16.05 5.05
C ARG A 115 4.55 15.35 6.31
N GLU A 116 3.43 14.63 6.22
CA GLU A 116 2.90 13.83 7.34
C GLU A 116 3.81 12.64 7.67
N TRP A 117 4.49 12.10 6.66
CA TRP A 117 5.46 11.01 6.83
C TRP A 117 6.84 11.45 7.32
N LEU A 118 7.36 12.63 6.93
CA LEU A 118 8.54 13.22 7.58
C LEU A 118 8.33 13.33 9.09
N GLY A 119 7.11 13.70 9.50
CA GLY A 119 6.74 13.71 10.92
C GLY A 119 6.72 12.32 11.57
N PHE A 120 6.51 11.23 10.82
CA PHE A 120 6.52 9.87 11.34
C PHE A 120 7.93 9.25 11.35
N VAL A 121 8.78 9.58 10.37
CA VAL A 121 10.20 9.16 10.36
C VAL A 121 11.01 9.89 11.45
N GLU A 122 10.63 11.12 11.82
CA GLU A 122 11.23 11.83 12.97
C GLU A 122 10.68 11.35 14.33
N ARG A 123 9.44 10.82 14.37
CA ARG A 123 8.87 10.19 15.58
C ARG A 123 9.21 8.70 15.57
N GLY A 124 10.44 8.40 15.97
CA GLY A 124 10.84 7.05 16.36
C GLY A 124 9.78 6.38 17.26
N THR A 125 9.74 5.05 17.16
CA THR A 125 9.00 4.11 18.02
C THR A 125 8.51 4.70 19.35
N PRO A 126 7.24 4.53 19.75
CA PRO A 126 6.83 4.89 21.11
C PRO A 126 7.66 4.08 22.11
N GLU A 127 8.53 4.76 22.83
CA GLU A 127 9.17 4.25 24.04
C GLU A 127 8.06 3.92 25.06
N PRO A 128 8.08 2.75 25.74
CA PRO A 128 6.98 2.35 26.58
C PRO A 128 6.86 3.29 27.78
N ALA A 129 5.62 3.70 28.04
CA ALA A 129 5.23 4.58 29.14
C ALA A 129 5.82 4.14 30.48
N ALA A 130 6.46 5.08 31.17
CA ALA A 130 6.73 5.09 32.60
C ALA A 130 6.47 6.49 33.15
#